data_AF-A0A9E7H2N1-F1
#
_entry.id   AF-A0A9E7H2N1-F1
#
_cell.length_a   1.000
_cell.length_b   1.000
_cell.length_c   1.000
_cell.angle_alpha   90.00
_cell.angle_beta   90.00
_cell.angle_gamma   90.00
#
_symmetry.space_group_name_H-M   'P 1'
#
loop_
_entity.id
_entity.type
_entity.pdbx_description
1 polymer ?
#
loop_
_entity_poly.entity_id
_entity_poly.type
_entity_poly.pdbx_seq_one_letter_code
_entity_poly.pdbx_strand_id
1 'polypeptide(L)'
;MTTVDAILEKENFTLEELLDEDEIIQECKALNTRLINFLREKTQVERLLRYIVEEPPEGADNKHVFKLPFIACEIFICEVDIILRTLVEDVQLMDLLFSFLKPDHPHSTFLAGYFSKVVICLMMRKTGPLLNYIQGHPEMISQLVDLIGITSIMEP
;
A
#
# COMPACT_ATOMS: atom_id res chain seq x y z
N MET A 1 -14.08 -7.55 22.68
CA MET A 1 -12.68 -7.10 22.58
C MET A 1 -12.03 -8.06 21.62
N THR A 2 -11.66 -7.56 20.44
CA THR A 2 -11.06 -8.39 19.39
C THR A 2 -9.58 -8.63 19.70
N THR A 3 -8.94 -9.57 19.01
CA THR A 3 -7.49 -9.79 19.18
C THR A 3 -6.69 -8.54 18.79
N VAL A 4 -7.17 -7.82 17.77
CA VAL A 4 -6.63 -6.52 17.36
C VAL A 4 -6.68 -5.50 18.50
N ASP A 5 -7.81 -5.39 19.21
CA ASP A 5 -7.91 -4.48 20.36
C ASP A 5 -6.90 -4.84 21.46
N ALA A 6 -6.73 -6.13 21.74
CA ALA A 6 -5.79 -6.61 22.75
C ALA A 6 -4.32 -6.31 22.38
N ILE A 7 -3.96 -6.36 21.09
CA ILE A 7 -2.62 -5.96 20.62
C ILE A 7 -2.42 -4.46 20.78
N LEU A 8 -3.42 -3.65 20.43
CA LEU A 8 -3.39 -2.19 20.57
C LEU A 8 -3.33 -1.69 22.03
N GLU A 9 -3.53 -2.58 23.01
CA GLU A 9 -3.36 -2.30 24.45
C GLU A 9 -1.94 -2.53 24.95
N LYS A 10 -1.10 -3.24 24.20
CA LYS A 10 0.30 -3.45 24.57
C LYS A 10 1.07 -2.14 24.43
N GLU A 11 2.05 -1.90 25.30
CA GLU A 11 2.88 -0.68 25.22
C GLU A 11 3.83 -0.67 24.01
N ASN A 12 4.26 -1.85 23.54
CA ASN A 12 5.32 -1.99 22.52
C ASN A 12 4.95 -2.98 21.40
N PHE A 13 3.71 -2.94 20.90
CA PHE A 13 3.34 -3.77 19.74
C PHE A 13 3.97 -3.22 18.45
N THR A 14 4.07 -4.10 17.45
CA THR A 14 4.55 -3.74 16.11
C THR A 14 3.42 -3.74 15.08
N LEU A 15 3.63 -3.05 13.95
CA LEU A 15 2.70 -3.13 12.81
C LEU A 15 2.56 -4.59 12.35
N GLU A 16 3.65 -5.34 12.32
CA GLU A 16 3.71 -6.73 11.86
C GLU A 16 2.92 -7.70 12.75
N GLU A 17 2.75 -7.39 14.04
CA GLU A 17 1.83 -8.10 14.93
C GLU A 17 0.38 -7.88 14.47
N LEU A 18 -0.01 -6.63 14.18
CA LEU A 18 -1.36 -6.33 13.69
C LEU A 18 -1.64 -6.94 12.31
N LEU A 19 -0.68 -6.85 11.38
CA LEU A 19 -0.80 -7.43 10.04
C LEU A 19 -0.82 -8.96 10.04
N ASP A 20 -0.46 -9.61 11.16
CA ASP A 20 -0.54 -11.06 11.30
C ASP A 20 -1.96 -11.54 11.63
N GLU A 21 -2.80 -10.67 12.16
CA GLU A 21 -4.16 -11.01 12.61
C GLU A 21 -5.10 -11.23 11.41
N ASP A 22 -5.80 -12.36 11.39
CA ASP A 22 -6.74 -12.70 10.31
C ASP A 22 -7.91 -11.70 10.22
N GLU A 23 -8.27 -11.07 11.34
CA GLU A 23 -9.36 -10.10 11.43
C GLU A 23 -8.95 -8.67 11.01
N ILE A 24 -7.66 -8.40 10.72
CA ILE A 24 -7.15 -7.04 10.50
C ILE A 24 -7.92 -6.25 9.43
N ILE A 25 -8.24 -6.91 8.30
CA ILE A 25 -8.99 -6.29 7.20
C ILE A 25 -10.45 -6.08 7.59
N GLN A 26 -11.03 -7.00 8.35
CA GLN A 26 -12.40 -6.88 8.83
C GLN A 26 -12.53 -5.72 9.81
N GLU A 27 -11.57 -5.56 10.73
CA GLU A 27 -11.53 -4.48 11.71
C GLU A 27 -11.35 -3.10 11.03
N CYS A 28 -10.53 -3.02 9.98
CA CYS A 28 -10.45 -1.83 9.13
C CYS A 28 -11.82 -1.47 8.53
N LYS A 29 -12.50 -2.46 7.92
CA LYS A 29 -13.84 -2.27 7.32
C LYS A 29 -14.92 -1.95 8.35
N ALA A 30 -14.79 -2.48 9.56
CA ALA A 30 -15.66 -2.18 10.71
C ALA A 30 -15.39 -0.80 11.31
N LEU A 31 -14.42 -0.04 10.76
CA LEU A 31 -14.01 1.26 11.22
C LEU A 31 -13.55 1.27 12.68
N ASN A 32 -12.81 0.23 13.11
CA ASN A 32 -12.20 0.19 14.44
C ASN A 32 -11.34 1.44 14.63
N THR A 33 -11.79 2.33 15.51
CA THR A 33 -11.22 3.68 15.63
C THR A 33 -9.79 3.64 16.17
N ARG A 34 -9.46 2.70 17.05
CA ARG A 34 -8.10 2.55 17.59
C ARG A 34 -7.15 2.10 16.49
N LEU A 35 -7.56 1.08 15.73
CA LEU A 35 -6.78 0.57 14.60
C LEU A 35 -6.58 1.65 13.54
N ILE A 36 -7.64 2.32 13.13
CA ILE A 36 -7.58 3.37 12.10
C ILE A 36 -6.70 4.54 12.54
N ASN A 37 -6.81 4.96 13.80
CA ASN A 37 -5.97 6.04 14.33
C ASN A 37 -4.48 5.66 14.33
N PHE A 38 -4.15 4.38 14.50
CA PHE A 38 -2.78 3.90 14.35
C PHE A 38 -2.35 3.83 12.89
N LEU A 39 -3.14 3.18 12.02
CA LEU A 39 -2.79 2.95 10.61
C LEU A 39 -2.74 4.22 9.76
N ARG A 40 -3.50 5.26 10.12
CA ARG A 40 -3.48 6.55 9.41
C ARG A 40 -2.21 7.37 9.68
N GLU A 41 -1.38 7.00 10.65
CA GLU A 41 -0.15 7.75 10.91
C GLU A 41 0.79 7.62 9.71
N LYS A 42 1.44 8.71 9.30
CA LYS A 42 2.32 8.75 8.13
C LYS A 42 3.33 7.60 8.13
N THR A 43 3.94 7.32 9.28
CA THR A 43 4.94 6.26 9.43
C THR A 43 4.37 4.87 9.15
N GLN A 44 3.09 4.61 9.48
CA GLN A 44 2.45 3.33 9.19
C GLN A 44 2.07 3.24 7.71
N VAL A 45 1.50 4.31 7.14
CA VAL A 45 1.19 4.37 5.70
C VAL A 45 2.45 4.18 4.85
N GLU A 46 3.57 4.81 5.22
CA GLU A 46 4.85 4.62 4.56
C GLU A 46 5.30 3.15 4.58
N ARG A 47 5.23 2.50 5.74
CA ARG A 47 5.61 1.08 5.87
C ARG A 47 4.72 0.16 5.04
N LEU A 48 3.42 0.42 5.02
CA LEU A 48 2.47 -0.31 4.18
C LEU A 48 2.80 -0.14 2.70
N LEU A 49 3.17 1.07 2.26
CA LEU A 49 3.61 1.31 0.88
C LEU A 49 4.88 0.55 0.55
N ARG A 50 5.87 0.53 1.46
CA ARG A 50 7.14 -0.20 1.24
C ARG A 50 6.89 -1.69 0.98
N TYR A 51 5.93 -2.32 1.67
CA TYR A 51 5.55 -3.71 1.37
C TYR A 51 4.96 -3.92 -0.03
N ILE A 52 4.51 -2.86 -0.69
CA ILE A 52 3.89 -2.92 -2.02
C ILE A 52 4.89 -2.54 -3.11
N VAL A 53 5.82 -1.62 -2.82
CA VAL A 53 6.70 -1.05 -3.85
C VAL A 53 8.17 -1.49 -3.73
N GLU A 54 8.60 -2.05 -2.62
CA GLU A 54 9.98 -2.52 -2.42
C GLU A 54 10.03 -4.05 -2.39
N GLU A 55 11.01 -4.62 -3.08
CA GLU A 55 11.26 -6.06 -3.01
C GLU A 55 11.68 -6.45 -1.58
N PRO A 56 11.20 -7.59 -1.06
CA PRO A 56 11.62 -8.07 0.24
C PRO A 56 13.14 -8.36 0.22
N PRO A 57 13.83 -8.18 1.37
CA PRO A 57 15.27 -8.47 1.45
C PRO A 57 15.60 -9.91 1.04
N GLU A 58 16.80 -10.12 0.48
CA GLU A 58 17.27 -11.47 0.18
C GLU A 58 17.26 -12.34 1.44
N GLY A 59 16.59 -13.49 1.37
CA GLY A 59 16.43 -14.39 2.51
C GLY A 59 15.32 -14.02 3.50
N ALA A 60 14.48 -13.04 3.18
CA ALA A 60 13.28 -12.75 3.95
C ALA A 60 12.35 -13.98 4.02
N ASP A 61 11.63 -14.10 5.14
CA ASP A 61 10.70 -15.22 5.34
C ASP A 61 9.44 -15.09 4.45
N ASN A 62 8.66 -16.17 4.37
CA ASN A 62 7.43 -16.19 3.59
C ASN A 62 6.41 -15.12 4.03
N LYS A 63 6.46 -14.66 5.29
CA LYS A 63 5.57 -13.61 5.79
C LYS A 63 5.88 -12.30 5.08
N HIS A 64 7.16 -11.92 5.00
CA HIS A 64 7.61 -10.71 4.30
C HIS A 64 7.46 -10.80 2.78
N VAL A 65 7.64 -12.00 2.21
CA VAL A 65 7.54 -12.18 0.75
C VAL A 65 6.09 -12.16 0.26
N PHE A 66 5.15 -12.73 1.02
CA PHE A 66 3.77 -12.93 0.53
C PHE A 66 2.69 -12.28 1.40
N LYS A 67 2.74 -12.47 2.73
CA LYS A 67 1.65 -12.02 3.62
C LYS A 67 1.63 -10.50 3.77
N LEU A 68 2.76 -9.87 4.06
CA LEU A 68 2.80 -8.42 4.30
C LEU A 68 2.42 -7.60 3.05
N PRO A 69 2.95 -7.88 1.83
CA PRO A 69 2.50 -7.21 0.62
C PRO A 69 0.99 -7.38 0.36
N PHE A 70 0.48 -8.60 0.56
CA PHE A 70 -0.94 -8.89 0.41
C PHE A 70 -1.81 -8.07 1.37
N ILE A 71 -1.55 -8.15 2.68
CA ILE A 71 -2.34 -7.44 3.69
C ILE A 71 -2.22 -5.93 3.53
N ALA A 72 -1.02 -5.41 3.22
CA ALA A 72 -0.84 -3.98 2.97
C ALA A 72 -1.68 -3.50 1.77
N CYS A 73 -1.69 -4.26 0.67
CA CYS A 73 -2.57 -3.98 -0.46
C CYS A 73 -4.05 -3.99 -0.03
N GLU A 74 -4.49 -5.01 0.70
CA GLU A 74 -5.87 -5.14 1.18
C GLU A 74 -6.28 -3.97 2.09
N ILE A 75 -5.38 -3.43 2.92
CA ILE A 75 -5.64 -2.24 3.75
C ILE A 75 -5.89 -1.01 2.88
N PHE A 76 -5.12 -0.78 1.82
CA PHE A 76 -5.38 0.35 0.93
C PHE A 76 -6.68 0.17 0.14
N ILE A 77 -6.94 -1.03 -0.38
CA ILE A 77 -8.12 -1.27 -1.22
C ILE A 77 -9.41 -1.54 -0.43
N CYS A 78 -9.36 -1.64 0.91
CA CYS A 78 -10.57 -1.71 1.74
C CYS A 78 -11.27 -0.35 1.92
N GLU A 79 -10.75 0.71 1.29
CA GLU A 79 -11.40 2.00 1.08
C GLU A 79 -11.67 2.80 2.37
N VAL A 80 -10.87 2.59 3.40
CA VAL A 80 -10.90 3.41 4.62
C VAL A 80 -10.39 4.82 4.28
N ASP A 81 -11.32 5.76 4.18
CA ASP A 81 -11.10 7.12 3.65
C ASP A 81 -9.91 7.86 4.29
N ILE A 82 -9.74 7.76 5.60
CA ILE A 82 -8.69 8.49 6.32
C ILE A 82 -7.28 7.95 6.05
N ILE A 83 -7.14 6.65 5.79
CA ILE A 83 -5.87 6.05 5.39
C ILE A 83 -5.52 6.53 3.98
N LEU A 84 -6.50 6.49 3.06
CA LEU A 84 -6.34 6.98 1.69
C LEU A 84 -6.03 8.48 1.65
N ARG A 85 -6.65 9.30 2.50
CA ARG A 85 -6.33 10.73 2.62
C ARG A 85 -4.88 10.95 3.02
N THR A 86 -4.41 10.23 4.05
CA THR A 86 -3.01 10.34 4.50
C THR A 86 -2.05 10.07 3.36
N LEU A 87 -2.30 9.02 2.55
CA LEU A 87 -1.49 8.70 1.37
C LEU A 87 -1.48 9.84 0.35
N VAL A 88 -2.65 10.34 -0.08
CA VAL A 88 -2.72 11.30 -1.20
C VAL A 88 -2.43 12.76 -0.81
N GLU A 89 -2.51 13.10 0.47
CA GLU A 89 -2.22 14.45 0.99
C GLU A 89 -0.73 14.65 1.30
N ASP A 90 0.05 13.57 1.41
CA ASP A 90 1.49 13.63 1.61
C ASP A 90 2.25 13.33 0.32
N VAL A 91 2.93 14.35 -0.21
CA VAL A 91 3.71 14.25 -1.45
C VAL A 91 4.80 13.19 -1.35
N GLN A 92 5.45 13.00 -0.19
CA GLN A 92 6.52 12.01 -0.05
C GLN A 92 5.98 10.58 -0.11
N LEU A 93 4.76 10.34 0.37
CA LEU A 93 4.09 9.05 0.24
C LEU A 93 3.68 8.77 -1.21
N MET A 94 3.21 9.79 -1.92
CA MET A 94 2.92 9.68 -3.35
C MET A 94 4.19 9.44 -4.16
N ASP A 95 5.29 10.17 -3.87
CA ASP A 95 6.60 9.96 -4.48
C ASP A 95 7.09 8.53 -4.25
N LEU A 96 6.90 7.99 -3.04
CA LEU A 96 7.25 6.61 -2.71
C LEU A 96 6.39 5.61 -3.50
N LEU A 97 5.07 5.78 -3.54
CA LEU A 97 4.18 4.91 -4.32
C LEU A 97 4.60 4.87 -5.79
N PHE A 98 4.81 6.04 -6.40
CA PHE A 98 5.13 6.15 -7.82
C PHE A 98 6.61 5.91 -8.15
N SER A 99 7.49 5.81 -7.14
CA SER A 99 8.87 5.35 -7.35
C SER A 99 8.94 3.97 -8.00
N PHE A 100 7.90 3.15 -7.83
CA PHE A 100 7.72 1.85 -8.48
C PHE A 100 7.85 1.90 -10.01
N LEU A 101 7.48 3.04 -10.63
CA LEU A 101 7.52 3.23 -12.08
C LEU A 101 8.90 3.60 -12.62
N LYS A 102 9.88 3.87 -11.74
CA LYS A 102 11.19 4.32 -12.19
C LYS A 102 11.97 3.14 -12.81
N PRO A 103 12.66 3.33 -13.95
CA PRO A 103 13.33 2.23 -14.67
C PRO A 103 14.43 1.51 -13.90
N ASP A 104 15.02 2.19 -12.92
CA ASP A 104 16.08 1.69 -12.04
C ASP A 104 15.53 0.92 -10.83
N HIS A 105 14.21 0.80 -10.69
CA HIS A 105 13.58 0.12 -9.56
C HIS A 105 13.28 -1.35 -9.93
N PRO A 106 14.06 -2.33 -9.43
CA PRO A 106 13.76 -3.73 -9.68
C PRO A 106 12.44 -4.10 -8.99
N HIS A 107 11.49 -4.61 -9.75
CA HIS A 107 10.22 -5.06 -9.21
C HIS A 107 9.76 -6.36 -9.86
N SER A 108 9.19 -7.24 -9.04
CA SER A 108 8.56 -8.48 -9.46
C SER A 108 7.18 -8.21 -10.05
N THR A 109 6.77 -9.10 -10.96
CA THR A 109 5.40 -9.11 -11.51
C THR A 109 4.33 -9.17 -10.41
N PHE A 110 4.67 -9.77 -9.28
CA PHE A 110 3.81 -9.89 -8.11
C PHE A 110 3.49 -8.52 -7.48
N LEU A 111 4.53 -7.73 -7.16
CA LEU A 111 4.35 -6.38 -6.60
C LEU A 111 3.67 -5.43 -7.59
N ALA A 112 3.94 -5.58 -8.90
CA ALA A 112 3.26 -4.79 -9.94
C ALA A 112 1.74 -4.94 -9.90
N GLY A 113 1.24 -6.14 -9.57
CA GLY A 113 -0.18 -6.39 -9.37
C GLY A 113 -0.77 -5.63 -8.18
N TYR A 114 -0.07 -5.57 -7.05
CA TYR A 114 -0.51 -4.81 -5.86
C TYR A 114 -0.42 -3.30 -6.07
N PHE A 115 0.68 -2.81 -6.64
CA PHE A 115 0.82 -1.43 -7.05
C PHE A 115 -0.37 -1.00 -7.94
N SER A 116 -0.67 -1.79 -8.97
CA SER A 116 -1.79 -1.52 -9.89
C SER A 116 -3.13 -1.45 -9.15
N LYS A 117 -3.40 -2.39 -8.23
CA LYS A 117 -4.62 -2.38 -7.42
C LYS A 117 -4.76 -1.12 -6.57
N VAL A 118 -3.68 -0.67 -5.92
CA VAL A 118 -3.68 0.56 -5.11
C VAL A 118 -3.93 1.78 -5.99
N VAL A 119 -3.24 1.91 -7.13
CA VAL A 119 -3.44 3.03 -8.06
C VAL A 119 -4.87 3.04 -8.61
N ILE A 120 -5.44 1.88 -8.95
CA ILE A 120 -6.86 1.76 -9.37
C ILE A 120 -7.79 2.22 -8.24
N CYS A 121 -7.54 1.81 -6.99
CA CYS A 121 -8.33 2.28 -5.85
C CYS A 121 -8.26 3.82 -5.71
N LEU A 122 -7.07 4.42 -5.85
CA LEU A 122 -6.90 5.87 -5.81
C LEU A 122 -7.61 6.56 -6.98
N MET A 123 -7.57 6.00 -8.19
CA MET A 123 -8.31 6.53 -9.33
C MET A 123 -9.82 6.55 -9.08
N MET A 124 -10.35 5.55 -8.36
CA MET A 124 -11.77 5.43 -8.07
C MET A 124 -12.21 6.26 -6.85
N ARG A 125 -11.37 6.35 -5.80
CA ARG A 125 -11.74 6.93 -4.49
C ARG A 125 -11.13 8.29 -4.22
N LYS A 126 -10.00 8.63 -4.86
CA LYS A 126 -9.21 9.86 -4.67
C LYS A 126 -8.78 10.48 -6.00
N THR A 127 -9.66 10.46 -7.00
CA THR A 127 -9.37 10.93 -8.37
C THR A 127 -8.81 12.35 -8.39
N GLY A 128 -9.40 13.29 -7.64
CA GLY A 128 -8.96 14.70 -7.63
C GLY A 128 -7.51 14.87 -7.17
N PRO A 129 -7.17 14.45 -5.92
CA PRO A 129 -5.80 14.48 -5.43
C PRO A 129 -4.80 13.74 -6.33
N LEU A 130 -5.18 12.55 -6.82
CA LEU A 130 -4.34 11.77 -7.72
C LEU A 130 -4.04 12.51 -9.03
N LEU A 131 -5.06 13.09 -9.68
CA LEU A 131 -4.89 13.86 -10.91
C LEU A 131 -4.03 15.10 -10.69
N ASN A 132 -4.22 15.79 -9.56
CA ASN A 132 -3.39 16.95 -9.21
C ASN A 132 -1.91 16.55 -9.09
N TYR A 133 -1.63 15.40 -8.47
CA TYR A 133 -0.27 14.87 -8.37
C TYR A 133 0.31 14.50 -9.75
N ILE A 134 -0.47 13.82 -10.61
CA ILE A 134 -0.05 13.45 -11.97
C ILE A 134 0.21 14.68 -12.84
N GLN A 135 -0.59 15.73 -12.72
CA GLN A 135 -0.38 16.98 -13.46
C GLN A 135 0.96 17.65 -13.11
N GLY A 136 1.47 17.44 -11.88
CA GLY A 136 2.79 17.89 -11.47
C GLY A 136 3.96 17.07 -12.01
N HIS A 137 3.69 15.88 -12.57
CA HIS A 137 4.69 14.86 -12.96
C HIS A 137 4.30 14.21 -14.30
N PRO A 138 4.36 14.96 -15.42
CA PRO A 138 3.89 14.52 -16.73
C PRO A 138 4.56 13.24 -17.24
N GLU A 139 5.78 12.95 -16.81
CA GLU A 139 6.53 11.73 -17.11
C GLU A 139 5.85 10.45 -16.62
N MET A 140 5.05 10.52 -15.55
CA MET A 140 4.38 9.34 -15.00
C MET A 140 3.40 8.69 -15.96
N ILE A 141 2.76 9.47 -16.84
CA ILE A 141 1.84 8.91 -17.84
C ILE A 141 2.60 8.00 -18.81
N SER A 142 3.81 8.41 -19.22
CA SER A 142 4.67 7.57 -20.06
C SER A 142 5.07 6.29 -19.32
N GLN A 143 5.52 6.42 -18.07
CA GLN A 143 5.98 5.26 -17.29
C GLN A 143 4.85 4.27 -16.96
N LEU A 144 3.63 4.76 -16.71
CA LEU A 144 2.45 3.91 -16.53
C LEU A 144 2.13 3.10 -17.80
N VAL A 145 2.24 3.72 -18.98
CA VAL A 145 2.06 3.03 -20.26
C VAL A 145 3.14 1.98 -20.48
N ASP A 146 4.38 2.27 -20.13
CA ASP A 146 5.50 1.32 -20.22
C ASP A 146 5.27 0.09 -19.32
N LEU A 147 4.77 0.29 -18.10
CA LEU A 147 4.43 -0.81 -17.17
C LEU A 147 3.32 -1.73 -17.72
N ILE A 148 2.31 -1.17 -18.41
CA ILE A 148 1.27 -1.97 -19.08
C ILE A 148 1.89 -2.79 -20.22
N GLY A 149 2.84 -2.21 -20.97
CA GLY A 149 3.59 -2.91 -22.00
C GLY A 149 4.38 -4.11 -21.45
N ILE A 150 5.01 -3.96 -20.28
CA ILE A 150 5.79 -5.03 -19.64
C ILE A 150 4.88 -6.16 -19.09
N THR A 151 3.78 -5.80 -18.43
CA THR A 151 2.85 -6.78 -17.83
C THR A 151 2.01 -7.54 -18.86
N SER A 152 1.78 -6.95 -20.04
CA SER A 152 0.97 -7.54 -21.12
C SER A 152 1.76 -8.47 -22.06
N ILE A 153 3.11 -8.48 -21.98
CA ILE A 153 3.97 -9.38 -22.78
C ILE A 153 4.29 -10.70 -22.03
N MET A 154 3.82 -10.85 -20.78
CA MET A 154 3.92 -12.08 -19.99
C MET A 154 2.65 -12.97 -20.08
N GLU A 155 2.08 -13.13 -21.28
CA GLU A 155 1.22 -14.30 -21.56
C GLU A 155 2.08 -15.39 -22.21
N PRO A 156 2.35 -16.54 -21.54
CA PRO A 156 2.93 -17.72 -22.18
C PRO A 156 1.93 -18.45 -23.09
#